data_AF-A0A7J6TUW4-F1
#
_entry.id   AF-A0A7J6TUW4-F1
#
_cell.length_a   1.000
_cell.length_b   1.000
_cell.length_c   1.000
_cell.angle_alpha   90.00
_cell.angle_beta   90.00
_cell.angle_gamma   90.00
#
_symmetry.space_group_name_H-M   'P 1'
#
loop_
_entity.id
_entity.type
_entity.pdbx_description
1 polymer ?
#
loop_
_entity_poly.entity_id
_entity_poly.type
_entity_poly.pdbx_seq_one_letter_code
_entity_poly.pdbx_strand_id
1 'polypeptide(L)'
;MKTPRRDTGSEEEEAREPEDKPVLLAEDDAPASGNEVSNAGAVKSFIVSFLVMLVSIPALVFVGTLRKRKNVTPHIRKWGPFYMILVATVAVMMDLLRHVLLDAVNWSLHDPTSGKQYKFHLDSCVYGVPAVSQGHEGKCPDTGVGPLQVVEENALGVNMPMYNSDGSYSFYGIFFTFFLTYLGYFLLFFSICWYTGLPRKIASQCRSLDWRGCWAGCRSMCTARRVPPGVEKV
;
A
#
# COMPACT_ATOMS: atom_id res chain seq x y z
N MET A 1 -32.42 -13.48 61.24
CA MET A 1 -31.85 -14.60 60.47
C MET A 1 -30.39 -14.76 60.89
N LYS A 2 -30.02 -15.96 61.33
CA LYS A 2 -28.80 -16.27 62.08
C LYS A 2 -28.17 -17.49 61.41
N THR A 3 -26.97 -17.34 60.86
CA THR A 3 -26.13 -18.43 60.32
C THR A 3 -24.66 -17.97 60.33
N PRO A 4 -23.68 -18.89 60.38
CA PRO A 4 -22.70 -18.88 61.46
C PRO A 4 -21.25 -18.63 61.04
N ARG A 5 -20.44 -18.30 62.05
CA ARG A 5 -18.98 -18.41 62.12
C ARG A 5 -18.50 -19.74 61.53
N ARG A 6 -17.43 -19.69 60.72
CA ARG A 6 -16.64 -20.86 60.34
C ARG A 6 -15.19 -20.62 60.74
N ASP A 7 -14.68 -21.59 61.48
CA ASP A 7 -13.41 -21.59 62.17
C ASP A 7 -12.20 -21.67 61.24
N THR A 8 -11.13 -21.10 61.78
CA THR A 8 -9.73 -21.24 61.43
C THR A 8 -9.28 -22.70 61.37
N GLY A 9 -8.78 -23.12 60.21
CA GLY A 9 -7.94 -24.30 60.05
C GLY A 9 -6.55 -23.84 59.61
N SER A 10 -5.62 -23.88 60.55
CA SER A 10 -4.17 -23.79 60.34
C SER A 10 -3.67 -25.16 59.88
N GLU A 11 -3.23 -25.27 58.63
CA GLU A 11 -2.39 -26.37 58.17
C GLU A 11 -1.00 -25.80 57.88
N GLU A 12 -0.04 -26.22 58.70
CA GLU A 12 1.39 -26.09 58.45
C GLU A 12 1.72 -26.86 57.19
N GLU A 13 1.99 -26.15 56.09
CA GLU A 13 2.57 -26.75 54.90
C GLU A 13 4.09 -26.58 54.94
N GLU A 14 4.72 -27.74 55.10
CA GLU A 14 6.12 -28.09 55.21
C GLU A 14 6.98 -27.41 54.13
N ALA A 15 7.93 -26.58 54.58
CA ALA A 15 8.95 -25.96 53.76
C ALA A 15 9.84 -27.03 53.11
N ARG A 16 9.59 -27.31 51.83
CA ARG A 16 10.46 -28.14 50.98
C ARG A 16 11.38 -27.21 50.20
N GLU A 17 12.65 -27.14 50.61
CA GLU A 17 13.71 -26.53 49.81
C GLU A 17 13.81 -27.26 48.45
N PRO A 18 13.67 -26.55 47.31
CA PRO A 18 14.04 -27.11 46.03
C PRO A 18 15.57 -27.07 45.89
N GLU A 19 16.19 -28.24 45.76
CA GLU A 19 17.58 -28.36 45.30
C GLU A 19 17.72 -27.72 43.91
N ASP A 20 18.33 -26.53 43.88
CA ASP A 20 18.85 -25.89 42.68
C ASP A 20 19.99 -26.75 42.10
N LYS A 21 19.65 -27.64 41.16
CA LYS A 21 20.62 -28.17 40.22
C LYS A 21 20.71 -27.20 39.04
N PRO A 22 21.87 -26.55 38.79
CA PRO A 22 22.08 -25.77 37.58
C PRO A 22 22.07 -26.74 36.40
N VAL A 23 20.91 -26.84 35.76
CA VAL A 23 20.74 -27.50 34.47
C VAL A 23 21.42 -26.61 33.43
N LEU A 24 22.70 -26.89 33.20
CA LEU A 24 23.47 -26.43 32.05
C LEU A 24 22.85 -27.04 30.79
N LEU A 25 21.75 -26.46 30.32
CA LEU A 25 21.30 -26.65 28.94
C LEU A 25 22.30 -25.90 28.07
N ALA A 26 23.26 -26.64 27.53
CA ALA A 26 23.93 -26.24 26.31
C ALA A 26 22.83 -26.16 25.23
N GLU A 27 22.32 -24.95 25.00
CA GLU A 27 21.63 -24.61 23.77
C GLU A 27 22.64 -24.83 22.64
N ASP A 28 22.56 -26.00 22.01
CA ASP A 28 23.18 -26.26 20.73
C ASP A 28 22.49 -25.34 19.71
N ASP A 29 23.06 -24.15 19.53
CA ASP A 29 22.74 -23.18 18.48
C ASP A 29 23.03 -23.80 17.10
N ALA A 30 22.16 -24.71 16.66
CA ALA A 30 22.17 -25.20 15.28
C ALA A 30 21.83 -24.02 14.36
N PRO A 31 22.70 -23.64 13.41
CA PRO A 31 22.46 -22.49 12.55
C PRO A 31 21.26 -22.77 11.65
N ALA A 32 20.15 -22.06 11.90
CA ALA A 32 18.95 -22.08 11.07
C ALA A 32 19.22 -21.44 9.70
N SER A 33 19.87 -22.20 8.80
CA SER A 33 20.28 -21.73 7.47
C SER A 33 19.24 -21.98 6.36
N GLY A 34 17.98 -22.28 6.71
CA GLY A 34 16.99 -22.81 5.75
C GLY A 34 16.16 -21.77 4.96
N ASN A 35 15.88 -20.59 5.52
CA ASN A 35 14.77 -19.76 5.01
C ASN A 35 15.20 -18.48 4.25
N GLU A 36 16.48 -18.14 4.17
CA GLU A 36 16.93 -16.95 3.42
C GLU A 36 16.72 -17.07 1.90
N VAL A 37 16.58 -18.29 1.36
CA VAL A 37 16.52 -18.54 -0.08
C VAL A 37 15.18 -18.10 -0.70
N SER A 38 14.08 -18.09 0.07
CA SER A 38 12.73 -17.83 -0.47
C SER A 38 12.49 -16.35 -0.84
N ASN A 39 12.83 -15.42 0.07
CA ASN A 39 12.55 -13.98 -0.14
C ASN A 39 13.42 -13.37 -1.25
N ALA A 40 14.66 -13.86 -1.40
CA ALA A 40 15.54 -13.42 -2.48
C ALA A 40 14.97 -13.74 -3.88
N GLY A 41 14.21 -14.83 -4.02
CA GLY A 41 13.55 -15.21 -5.26
C GLY A 41 12.42 -14.23 -5.65
N ALA A 42 11.57 -13.87 -4.68
CA ALA A 42 10.45 -12.95 -4.91
C ALA A 42 10.93 -11.56 -5.34
N VAL A 43 11.94 -11.00 -4.64
CA VAL A 43 12.52 -9.69 -4.99
C VAL A 43 13.15 -9.70 -6.38
N LYS A 44 13.90 -10.75 -6.73
CA LYS A 44 14.50 -10.88 -8.07
C LYS A 44 13.43 -10.90 -9.16
N SER A 45 12.37 -11.69 -8.97
CA SER A 45 11.25 -11.77 -9.91
C SER A 45 10.56 -10.41 -10.09
N PHE A 46 10.36 -9.68 -8.99
CA PHE A 46 9.78 -8.33 -9.03
C PHE A 46 10.67 -7.34 -9.79
N ILE A 47 11.98 -7.31 -9.53
CA ILE A 47 12.93 -6.43 -10.22
C ILE A 47 12.92 -6.69 -11.73
N VAL A 48 12.93 -7.96 -12.15
CA VAL A 48 12.84 -8.31 -13.58
C VAL A 48 11.54 -7.80 -14.18
N SER A 49 10.41 -8.02 -13.51
CA SER A 49 9.09 -7.55 -13.98
C SER A 49 9.01 -6.03 -14.09
N PHE A 50 9.59 -5.31 -13.11
CA PHE A 50 9.70 -3.86 -13.11
C PHE A 50 10.51 -3.36 -14.31
N LEU A 51 11.69 -3.93 -14.57
CA LEU A 51 12.52 -3.54 -15.72
C LEU A 51 11.82 -3.80 -17.06
N VAL A 52 11.13 -4.94 -17.18
CA VAL A 52 10.35 -5.26 -18.38
C VAL A 52 9.25 -4.22 -18.61
N MET A 53 8.48 -3.83 -17.58
CA MET A 53 7.46 -2.80 -17.72
C MET A 53 8.04 -1.41 -18.02
N LEU A 54 9.16 -1.07 -17.38
CA LEU A 54 9.84 0.22 -17.57
C LEU A 54 10.41 0.37 -18.99
N VAL A 55 10.80 -0.72 -19.65
CA VAL A 55 11.31 -0.68 -21.03
C VAL A 55 10.19 -0.84 -22.06
N SER A 56 9.27 -1.79 -21.87
CA SER A 56 8.27 -2.16 -22.89
C SER A 56 7.29 -1.03 -23.20
N ILE A 57 6.72 -0.38 -22.17
CA ILE A 57 5.70 0.66 -22.36
C ILE A 57 6.30 1.91 -23.04
N PRO A 58 7.42 2.49 -22.56
CA PRO A 58 8.04 3.62 -23.24
C PRO A 58 8.55 3.29 -24.64
N ALA A 59 9.05 2.07 -24.88
CA ALA A 59 9.47 1.65 -26.23
C ALA A 59 8.30 1.64 -27.23
N LEU A 60 7.13 1.14 -26.82
CA LEU A 60 5.92 1.18 -27.65
C LEU A 60 5.52 2.63 -28.00
N VAL A 61 5.52 3.53 -27.01
CA VAL A 61 5.21 4.95 -27.23
C VAL A 61 6.26 5.63 -28.09
N PHE A 62 7.54 5.29 -27.91
CA PHE A 62 8.66 5.82 -28.69
C PHE A 62 8.51 5.48 -30.18
N VAL A 63 8.30 4.20 -30.51
CA VAL A 63 8.10 3.74 -31.90
C VAL A 63 6.86 4.38 -32.52
N GLY A 64 5.76 4.45 -31.77
CA GLY A 64 4.52 5.10 -32.23
C GLY A 64 4.70 6.60 -32.50
N THR A 65 5.49 7.28 -31.66
CA THR A 65 5.78 8.71 -31.77
C THR A 65 6.67 9.02 -32.97
N LEU A 66 7.69 8.19 -33.23
CA LEU A 66 8.57 8.35 -34.39
C LEU A 66 7.81 8.29 -35.71
N ARG A 67 6.87 7.35 -35.85
CA ARG A 67 6.05 7.20 -37.07
C ARG A 67 5.09 8.36 -37.29
N LYS A 68 4.43 8.84 -36.24
CA LYS A 68 3.36 9.85 -36.35
C LYS A 68 3.84 11.31 -36.34
N ARG A 69 5.01 11.61 -35.77
CA ARG A 69 5.43 13.00 -35.44
C ARG A 69 6.84 13.34 -35.93
N LYS A 70 7.24 12.86 -37.11
CA LYS A 70 8.60 13.12 -37.66
C LYS A 70 8.92 14.62 -37.74
N ASN A 71 7.99 15.43 -38.26
CA ASN A 71 8.19 16.84 -38.60
C ASN A 71 7.59 17.84 -37.58
N VAL A 72 7.26 17.39 -36.36
CA VAL A 72 6.66 18.28 -35.35
C VAL A 72 7.75 18.99 -34.57
N THR A 73 7.82 20.31 -34.69
CA THR A 73 8.54 21.22 -33.79
C THR A 73 7.52 21.94 -32.88
N PRO A 74 7.82 22.23 -31.60
CA PRO A 74 9.07 22.00 -30.87
C PRO A 74 9.23 20.58 -30.27
N HIS A 75 10.44 20.25 -29.80
CA HIS A 75 10.82 18.93 -29.25
C HIS A 75 9.88 18.43 -28.14
N ILE A 76 9.48 19.30 -27.21
CA ILE A 76 8.55 18.96 -26.12
C ILE A 76 7.19 18.49 -26.66
N ARG A 77 6.71 19.03 -27.78
CA ARG A 77 5.44 18.60 -28.38
C ARG A 77 5.55 17.23 -29.06
N LYS A 78 6.75 16.92 -29.54
CA LYS A 78 7.09 15.63 -30.15
C LYS A 78 7.23 14.54 -29.10
N TRP A 79 8.07 14.76 -28.09
CA TRP A 79 8.47 13.74 -27.10
C TRP A 79 7.79 13.86 -25.73
N GLY A 80 6.98 14.88 -25.50
CA GLY A 80 6.26 15.11 -24.24
C GLY A 80 5.52 13.87 -23.72
N PRO A 81 4.72 13.15 -24.55
CA PRO A 81 4.05 11.91 -24.11
C PRO A 81 5.01 10.83 -23.63
N PHE A 82 6.17 10.71 -24.29
CA PHE A 82 7.19 9.73 -23.92
C PHE A 82 7.79 10.05 -22.55
N TYR A 83 8.17 11.31 -22.31
CA TYR A 83 8.68 11.69 -20.99
C TYR A 83 7.63 11.54 -19.90
N MET A 84 6.38 11.94 -20.17
CA MET A 84 5.31 11.78 -19.19
C MET A 84 5.00 10.32 -18.88
N ILE A 85 4.99 9.42 -19.88
CA ILE A 85 4.75 8.00 -19.59
C ILE A 85 5.91 7.38 -18.82
N LEU A 86 7.15 7.77 -19.11
CA LEU A 86 8.32 7.28 -18.39
C LEU A 86 8.29 7.70 -16.92
N VAL A 87 8.02 8.97 -16.63
CA VAL A 87 7.89 9.46 -15.25
C VAL A 87 6.67 8.83 -14.57
N ALA A 88 5.54 8.70 -15.26
CA ALA A 88 4.34 8.05 -14.72
C ALA A 88 4.59 6.58 -14.33
N THR A 89 5.25 5.81 -15.20
CA THR A 89 5.58 4.41 -14.92
C THR A 89 6.48 4.28 -13.70
N VAL A 90 7.51 5.13 -13.58
CA VAL A 90 8.39 5.14 -12.40
C VAL A 90 7.58 5.49 -11.14
N ALA A 91 6.72 6.51 -11.20
CA ALA A 91 5.91 6.94 -10.06
C ALA A 91 4.95 5.84 -9.58
N VAL A 92 4.21 5.19 -10.48
CA VAL A 92 3.29 4.09 -10.15
C VAL A 92 4.03 2.88 -9.59
N MET A 93 5.18 2.54 -10.17
CA MET A 93 5.93 1.37 -9.74
C MET A 93 6.68 1.58 -8.43
N MET A 94 6.99 2.82 -8.05
CA MET A 94 7.66 3.09 -6.79
C MET A 94 6.79 2.70 -5.59
N ASP A 95 5.47 2.82 -5.69
CA ASP A 95 4.54 2.36 -4.66
C ASP A 95 4.47 0.82 -4.56
N LEU A 96 4.54 0.11 -5.70
CA LEU A 96 4.66 -1.35 -5.70
C LEU A 96 6.01 -1.81 -5.15
N LEU A 97 7.09 -1.13 -5.54
CA LEU A 97 8.44 -1.39 -5.01
C LEU A 97 8.46 -1.18 -3.50
N ARG A 98 7.77 -0.16 -2.99
CA ARG A 98 7.60 0.06 -1.55
C ARG A 98 6.95 -1.15 -0.87
N HIS A 99 5.85 -1.67 -1.40
CA HIS A 99 5.21 -2.87 -0.85
C HIS A 99 6.14 -4.09 -0.85
N VAL A 100 6.83 -4.34 -1.96
CA VAL A 100 7.76 -5.48 -2.06
C VAL A 100 8.98 -5.31 -1.15
N LEU A 101 9.50 -4.09 -1.00
CA LEU A 101 10.59 -3.83 -0.06
C LEU A 101 10.14 -4.01 1.38
N LEU A 102 8.91 -3.63 1.72
CA LEU A 102 8.37 -3.88 3.05
C LEU A 102 8.23 -5.38 3.30
N ASP A 103 7.73 -6.15 2.34
CA ASP A 103 7.60 -7.60 2.47
C ASP A 103 8.96 -8.33 2.47
N ALA A 104 9.97 -7.77 1.78
CA ALA A 104 11.29 -8.39 1.65
C ALA A 104 12.23 -8.08 2.81
N VAL A 105 12.08 -6.92 3.45
CA VAL A 105 12.84 -6.57 4.65
C VAL A 105 12.23 -7.34 5.81
N ASN A 106 12.86 -8.45 6.21
CA ASN A 106 12.56 -9.16 7.45
C ASN A 106 12.46 -8.14 8.59
N TRP A 107 11.23 -7.82 9.01
CA TRP A 107 11.01 -6.84 10.06
C TRP A 107 11.69 -7.34 11.34
N SER A 108 12.57 -6.50 11.90
CA SER A 108 13.09 -6.72 13.24
C SER A 108 12.28 -5.91 14.24
N LEU A 109 11.80 -6.60 15.26
CA LEU A 109 11.33 -6.00 16.50
C LEU A 109 12.51 -5.31 17.16
N HIS A 110 12.37 -4.04 17.54
CA HIS A 110 13.36 -3.39 18.35
C HIS A 110 12.81 -3.23 19.76
N ASP A 111 13.51 -3.77 20.76
CA ASP A 111 13.17 -3.51 22.15
C ASP A 111 13.71 -2.14 22.55
N PRO A 112 12.85 -1.17 22.91
CA PRO A 112 13.29 0.17 23.32
C PRO A 112 14.04 0.15 24.66
N THR A 113 13.80 -0.88 25.48
CA THR A 113 14.34 -1.02 26.83
C THR A 113 15.68 -1.72 26.83
N SER A 114 15.79 -2.85 26.12
CA SER A 114 17.03 -3.63 26.05
C SER A 114 17.93 -3.28 24.87
N GLY A 115 17.41 -2.55 23.87
CA GLY A 115 18.13 -2.25 22.63
C GLY A 115 18.34 -3.46 21.71
N LYS A 116 17.79 -4.64 22.05
CA LYS A 116 17.95 -5.86 21.26
C LYS A 116 17.00 -5.86 20.07
N GLN A 117 17.46 -6.45 18.97
CA GLN A 117 16.66 -6.67 17.77
C GLN A 117 16.26 -8.13 17.66
N TYR A 118 14.96 -8.39 17.48
CA TYR A 118 14.40 -9.72 17.28
C TYR A 118 13.87 -9.83 15.86
N LYS A 119 14.35 -10.76 15.05
CA LYS A 119 13.79 -10.96 13.70
C LYS A 119 12.46 -11.70 13.82
N PHE A 120 11.42 -11.20 13.15
CA PHE A 120 10.19 -11.97 13.00
C PHE A 120 10.41 -13.11 12.00
N HIS A 121 10.13 -14.32 12.45
CA HIS A 121 9.97 -15.47 11.58
C HIS A 121 8.46 -15.69 11.38
N LEU A 122 7.91 -15.23 10.26
CA LEU A 122 6.48 -15.43 9.92
C LEU A 122 6.14 -16.92 9.77
N ASP A 123 7.14 -17.75 9.46
CA ASP A 123 7.00 -19.20 9.30
C ASP A 123 6.96 -19.95 10.65
N SER A 124 7.36 -19.31 11.75
CA SER A 124 7.37 -19.93 13.08
C SER A 124 6.64 -19.03 14.08
N CYS A 125 5.50 -19.50 14.59
CA CYS A 125 4.73 -18.88 15.68
C CYS A 125 5.49 -18.70 17.03
N VAL A 126 6.79 -18.99 17.08
CA VAL A 126 7.58 -18.97 18.31
C VAL A 126 8.39 -17.68 18.34
N TYR A 127 7.99 -16.74 19.19
CA TYR A 127 8.76 -15.53 19.48
C TYR A 127 9.14 -15.54 20.96
N GLY A 128 10.41 -15.77 21.26
CA GLY A 128 10.95 -15.69 22.62
C GLY A 128 11.15 -14.23 23.01
N VAL A 129 10.08 -13.56 23.45
CA VAL A 129 10.17 -12.21 24.01
C VAL A 129 10.31 -12.33 25.53
N PRO A 130 11.45 -11.94 26.14
CA PRO A 130 11.72 -12.14 27.56
C PRO A 130 10.84 -11.30 28.51
N ALA A 131 10.11 -10.31 27.99
CA ALA A 131 9.30 -9.38 28.79
C ALA A 131 7.79 -9.67 28.77
N VAL A 132 7.31 -10.59 27.93
CA VAL A 132 5.91 -11.03 27.95
C VAL A 132 5.91 -12.39 28.62
N SER A 133 5.16 -12.54 29.71
CA SER A 133 5.04 -13.79 30.45
C SER A 133 4.57 -14.91 29.51
N GLN A 134 5.54 -15.69 29.02
CA GLN A 134 5.44 -16.98 28.33
C GLN A 134 4.11 -17.25 27.63
N GLY A 135 4.06 -16.99 26.32
CA GLY A 135 3.16 -17.74 25.45
C GLY A 135 3.46 -19.23 25.62
N HIS A 136 2.45 -20.04 25.95
CA HIS A 136 2.64 -21.48 26.14
C HIS A 136 3.16 -22.13 24.86
N GLU A 137 4.14 -23.03 24.99
CA GLU A 137 4.59 -23.90 23.91
C GLU A 137 3.40 -24.77 23.44
N GLY A 138 2.80 -24.38 22.32
CA GLY A 138 1.68 -25.10 21.73
C GLY A 138 1.51 -24.71 20.27
N LYS A 139 1.00 -25.65 19.46
CA LYS A 139 0.55 -25.36 18.09
C LYS A 139 -0.39 -24.16 18.14
N CYS A 140 -0.06 -23.10 17.41
CA CYS A 140 -1.00 -22.00 17.13
C CYS A 140 -2.35 -22.61 16.74
N PRO A 141 -3.40 -22.48 17.57
CA PRO A 141 -4.71 -22.96 17.16
C PRO A 141 -5.08 -22.10 15.96
N ASP A 142 -5.25 -22.75 14.82
CA ASP A 142 -5.59 -22.20 13.51
C ASP A 142 -7.01 -21.60 13.58
N THR A 143 -7.15 -20.54 14.37
CA THR A 143 -8.44 -20.00 14.79
C THR A 143 -9.02 -19.09 13.72
N GLY A 144 -8.39 -18.97 12.55
CA GLY A 144 -8.88 -18.17 11.42
C GLY A 144 -9.02 -16.68 11.74
N VAL A 145 -8.56 -16.25 12.91
CA VAL A 145 -8.43 -14.84 13.27
C VAL A 145 -7.13 -14.37 12.63
N GLY A 146 -7.24 -13.35 11.78
CA GLY A 146 -6.11 -12.70 11.12
C GLY A 146 -5.06 -12.18 12.11
N PRO A 147 -4.00 -11.51 11.63
CA PRO A 147 -2.78 -11.23 12.40
C PRO A 147 -3.14 -10.74 13.81
N LEU A 148 -2.63 -11.45 14.82
CA LEU A 148 -2.82 -11.15 16.25
C LEU A 148 -2.76 -9.63 16.40
N GLN A 149 -3.90 -9.01 16.71
CA GLN A 149 -3.86 -7.60 17.08
C GLN A 149 -3.08 -7.57 18.39
N VAL A 150 -1.83 -7.11 18.34
CA VAL A 150 -1.03 -6.83 19.53
C VAL A 150 -1.59 -5.54 20.13
N VAL A 151 -2.82 -5.62 20.67
CA VAL A 151 -3.47 -4.55 21.41
C VAL A 151 -3.07 -4.74 22.87
N GLU A 152 -1.80 -4.53 23.18
CA GLU A 152 -1.34 -4.58 24.56
C GLU A 152 -0.31 -3.49 24.78
N GLU A 153 -0.40 -2.83 25.94
CA GLU A 153 0.43 -1.72 26.38
C GLU A 153 1.94 -2.06 26.48
N ASN A 154 2.31 -3.32 26.18
CA ASN A 154 3.66 -3.87 26.15
C ASN A 154 4.07 -4.44 24.78
N ALA A 155 3.33 -4.13 23.71
CA ALA A 155 3.70 -4.51 22.35
C ALA A 155 5.03 -3.85 21.96
N LEU A 156 6.07 -4.66 21.79
CA LEU A 156 7.36 -4.19 21.29
C LEU A 156 7.18 -3.46 19.96
N GLY A 157 7.54 -2.17 19.96
CA GLY A 157 7.34 -1.29 18.82
C GLY A 157 8.09 -1.80 17.59
N VAL A 158 7.36 -2.27 16.59
CA VAL A 158 7.94 -2.49 15.26
C VAL A 158 8.13 -1.11 14.65
N ASN A 159 9.37 -0.65 14.53
CA ASN A 159 9.67 0.58 13.83
C ASN A 159 9.49 0.34 12.33
N MET A 160 8.25 0.44 11.87
CA MET A 160 7.95 0.58 10.46
C MET A 160 7.97 2.07 10.16
N PRO A 161 8.99 2.63 9.49
CA PRO A 161 9.04 4.07 9.20
C PRO A 161 7.85 4.57 8.37
N MET A 162 7.01 3.64 7.88
CA MET A 162 5.83 3.90 7.11
C MET A 162 4.53 3.90 7.91
N TYR A 163 4.46 3.26 9.07
CA TYR A 163 3.28 3.27 9.93
C TYR A 163 3.64 3.95 11.24
N ASN A 164 2.75 4.79 11.70
CA ASN A 164 2.83 5.29 13.07
C ASN A 164 2.51 4.12 14.02
N SER A 165 2.85 4.27 15.30
CA SER A 165 2.61 3.25 16.32
C SER A 165 1.12 2.91 16.53
N ASP A 166 0.21 3.78 16.10
CA ASP A 166 -1.24 3.59 16.12
C ASP A 166 -1.76 2.79 14.89
N GLY A 167 -0.87 2.37 13.99
CA GLY A 167 -1.20 1.68 12.74
C GLY A 167 -1.66 2.61 11.61
N SER A 168 -1.73 3.93 11.85
CA SER A 168 -2.01 4.90 10.79
C SER A 168 -0.80 5.04 9.86
N TYR A 169 -1.02 5.49 8.62
CA TYR A 169 0.10 5.78 7.73
C TYR A 169 0.92 6.96 8.25
N SER A 170 2.23 6.77 8.36
CA SER A 170 3.19 7.86 8.53
C SER A 170 3.08 8.87 7.41
N PHE A 171 3.67 10.05 7.62
CA PHE A 171 3.78 11.08 6.59
C PHE A 171 4.38 10.54 5.27
N TYR A 172 5.41 9.69 5.36
CA TYR A 172 6.01 9.07 4.18
C TYR A 172 5.04 8.12 3.49
N GLY A 173 4.33 7.28 4.24
CA GLY A 173 3.31 6.37 3.71
C GLY A 173 2.24 7.11 2.91
N ILE A 174 1.67 8.17 3.51
CA ILE A 174 0.68 9.03 2.85
C ILE A 174 1.30 9.70 1.61
N PHE A 175 2.52 10.21 1.72
CA PHE A 175 3.18 10.88 0.60
C PHE A 175 3.38 9.94 -0.59
N PHE A 176 3.92 8.74 -0.37
CA PHE A 176 4.14 7.75 -1.42
C PHE A 176 2.83 7.25 -2.01
N THR A 177 1.87 6.88 -1.18
CA THR A 177 0.60 6.31 -1.65
C THR A 177 -0.29 7.36 -2.33
N PHE A 178 -0.46 8.55 -1.75
CA PHE A 178 -1.37 9.54 -2.33
C PHE A 178 -0.70 10.36 -3.42
N PHE A 179 0.51 10.86 -3.20
CA PHE A 179 1.11 11.75 -4.19
C PHE A 179 1.69 10.97 -5.35
N LEU A 180 2.54 9.97 -5.12
CA LEU A 180 3.22 9.28 -6.23
C LEU A 180 2.28 8.38 -7.03
N THR A 181 1.39 7.63 -6.39
CA THR A 181 0.47 6.75 -7.11
C THR A 181 -0.58 7.54 -7.90
N TYR A 182 -1.29 8.48 -7.27
CA TYR A 182 -2.30 9.26 -8.00
C TYR A 182 -1.67 10.18 -9.02
N LEU A 183 -0.56 10.88 -8.71
CA LEU A 183 0.14 11.69 -9.71
C LEU A 183 0.62 10.82 -10.88
N GLY A 184 1.13 9.62 -10.59
CA GLY A 184 1.49 8.64 -11.61
C GLY A 184 0.31 8.29 -12.53
N TYR A 185 -0.86 7.97 -11.96
CA TYR A 185 -2.08 7.71 -12.75
C TYR A 185 -2.55 8.92 -13.55
N PHE A 186 -2.52 10.13 -12.96
CA PHE A 186 -2.85 11.36 -13.68
C PHE A 186 -1.90 11.61 -14.84
N LEU A 187 -0.58 11.48 -14.63
CA LEU A 187 0.42 11.64 -15.68
C LEU A 187 0.25 10.59 -16.79
N LEU A 188 -0.08 9.35 -16.43
CA LEU A 188 -0.37 8.29 -17.38
C LEU A 188 -1.60 8.63 -18.23
N PHE A 189 -2.69 9.07 -17.60
CA PHE A 189 -3.90 9.51 -18.29
C PHE A 189 -3.63 10.68 -19.25
N PHE A 190 -2.96 11.74 -18.77
CA PHE A 190 -2.59 12.88 -19.60
C PHE A 190 -1.66 12.49 -20.74
N SER A 191 -0.71 11.57 -20.50
CA SER A 191 0.16 11.04 -21.55
C SER A 191 -0.64 10.33 -22.64
N ILE A 192 -1.61 9.48 -22.28
CA ILE A 192 -2.48 8.79 -23.25
C ILE A 192 -3.31 9.81 -24.05
N CYS A 193 -3.94 10.78 -23.39
CA CYS A 193 -4.70 11.84 -24.06
C CYS A 193 -3.82 12.64 -25.02
N TRP A 194 -2.60 12.96 -24.62
CA TRP A 194 -1.65 13.67 -25.49
C TRP A 194 -1.20 12.80 -26.66
N TYR A 195 -0.87 11.54 -26.42
CA TYR A 195 -0.42 10.58 -27.42
C TYR A 195 -1.47 10.37 -28.52
N THR A 196 -2.72 10.16 -28.12
CA THR A 196 -3.88 10.00 -29.03
C THR A 196 -4.28 11.29 -29.75
N GLY A 197 -3.75 12.44 -29.33
CA GLY A 197 -4.11 13.75 -29.88
C GLY A 197 -5.54 14.17 -29.51
N LEU A 198 -6.07 13.62 -28.41
CA LEU A 198 -7.43 13.84 -27.95
C LEU A 198 -7.77 15.32 -27.71
N PRO A 199 -6.88 16.17 -27.14
CA PRO A 199 -7.14 17.61 -27.02
C PRO A 199 -7.42 18.30 -28.36
N ARG A 200 -6.76 17.87 -29.46
CA ARG A 200 -7.03 18.43 -30.79
C ARG A 200 -8.38 17.98 -31.34
N LYS A 201 -8.76 16.73 -31.08
CA LYS A 201 -10.06 16.19 -31.49
C LYS A 201 -11.20 16.89 -30.74
N ILE A 202 -11.07 17.04 -29.42
CA ILE A 202 -12.03 17.81 -28.62
C ILE A 202 -12.09 19.24 -29.12
N ALA A 203 -10.96 19.92 -29.34
CA ALA A 203 -10.98 21.29 -29.86
C ALA A 203 -11.64 21.39 -31.25
N SER A 204 -11.44 20.41 -32.13
CA SER A 204 -12.11 20.35 -33.44
C SER A 204 -13.61 20.12 -33.29
N GLN A 205 -14.02 19.21 -32.40
CA GLN A 205 -15.43 18.93 -32.12
C GLN A 205 -16.12 20.11 -31.43
N CYS A 206 -15.46 20.79 -30.49
CA CYS A 206 -15.96 22.01 -29.86
C CYS A 206 -16.08 23.17 -30.86
N ARG A 207 -15.27 23.22 -31.93
CA ARG A 207 -15.44 24.21 -33.00
C ARG A 207 -16.57 23.85 -33.96
N SER A 208 -16.78 22.56 -34.24
CA SER A 208 -17.90 22.11 -35.09
C SER A 208 -19.24 22.17 -34.38
N LEU A 209 -19.23 21.96 -33.06
CA LEU A 209 -20.32 22.32 -32.17
C LEU A 209 -20.26 23.82 -31.97
N ASP A 210 -20.58 24.58 -33.02
CA ASP A 210 -20.72 26.01 -32.94
C ASP A 210 -21.68 26.31 -31.78
N TRP A 211 -21.13 26.78 -30.64
CA TRP A 211 -21.89 27.10 -29.44
C TRP A 211 -23.01 28.11 -29.74
N ARG A 212 -22.93 28.83 -30.87
CA ARG A 212 -24.00 29.67 -31.40
C ARG A 212 -25.27 28.89 -31.74
N GLY A 213 -25.18 27.67 -32.26
CA GLY A 213 -26.33 26.81 -32.55
C GLY A 213 -27.00 26.26 -31.29
N CYS A 214 -26.21 25.93 -30.25
CA CYS A 214 -26.74 25.44 -28.98
C CYS A 214 -27.40 26.59 -28.16
N TRP A 215 -26.84 27.80 -28.21
CA TRP A 215 -27.50 29.00 -27.67
C TRP A 215 -28.72 29.44 -28.50
N ALA A 216 -28.69 29.34 -29.84
CA ALA A 216 -29.85 29.66 -30.68
C ALA A 216 -31.01 28.67 -30.48
N GLY A 217 -30.73 27.37 -30.30
CA GLY A 217 -31.74 26.36 -29.98
C GLY A 217 -32.34 26.54 -28.58
N CYS A 218 -31.53 26.92 -27.58
CA CYS A 218 -32.03 27.22 -26.24
C CYS A 218 -32.85 28.53 -26.22
N ARG A 219 -32.46 29.53 -27.03
CA ARG A 219 -33.21 30.79 -27.16
C ARG A 219 -34.53 30.61 -27.91
N SER A 220 -34.59 29.75 -28.94
CA SER A 220 -35.84 29.49 -29.68
C SER A 220 -36.86 28.71 -28.84
N MET A 221 -36.42 27.79 -27.97
CA MET A 221 -37.29 27.11 -27.00
C MET A 221 -37.84 28.05 -25.93
N CYS A 222 -37.11 29.11 -25.54
CA CYS A 222 -37.63 30.11 -24.61
C CYS A 222 -38.59 31.12 -25.26
N THR A 223 -38.47 31.40 -26.57
CA THR A 223 -39.40 32.33 -27.27
C THR A 223 -40.66 31.66 -27.82
N ALA A 224 -40.69 30.32 -27.98
CA ALA A 224 -41.83 29.61 -28.54
C ALA A 224 -43.04 29.43 -27.58
N ARG A 225 -42.97 29.90 -26.32
CA ARG A 225 -44.01 29.66 -25.30
C ARG A 225 -44.92 30.85 -24.97
N ARG A 226 -45.01 31.86 -25.85
CA ARG A 226 -45.99 32.96 -25.71
C ARG A 226 -46.71 33.27 -27.02
N VAL A 227 -47.53 32.34 -27.50
CA VAL A 227 -48.69 32.73 -28.32
C VAL A 227 -49.91 32.04 -27.70
N PRO A 228 -50.78 32.76 -26.98
CA PRO A 228 -52.06 32.21 -26.56
C PRO A 228 -52.91 31.96 -27.82
N PRO A 229 -53.56 30.79 -27.94
CA PRO A 229 -54.49 30.53 -29.02
C PRO A 229 -55.78 31.31 -28.73
N GLY A 230 -56.13 32.23 -29.61
CA GLY A 230 -57.46 32.83 -29.61
C GLY A 230 -57.51 34.28 -30.04
N VAL A 231 -57.54 34.52 -31.35
CA VAL A 231 -58.44 35.51 -31.95
C VAL A 231 -58.78 35.01 -33.36
N GLU A 232 -59.78 34.15 -33.45
CA GLU A 232 -60.48 33.84 -34.69
C GLU A 232 -61.44 35.02 -34.94
N LYS A 233 -61.11 35.87 -35.93
CA LYS A 233 -61.98 36.98 -36.32
C LYS A 233 -63.04 36.48 -37.29
N VAL A 234 -64.28 36.56 -36.83
CA VAL A 234 -65.53 36.53 -37.61
C VAL A 234 -65.55 37.69 -38.60
#